data_AF-A0A2A2WKY1-F1
#
_entry.id   AF-A0A2A2WKY1-F1
#
_cell.length_a   1.000
_cell.length_b   1.000
_cell.length_c   1.000
_cell.angle_alpha   90.00
_cell.angle_beta   90.00
_cell.angle_gamma   90.00
#
_symmetry.space_group_name_H-M   'P 1'
#
loop_
_entity.id
_entity.type
_entity.pdbx_description
1 polymer ?
#
loop_
_entity_poly.entity_id
_entity_poly.type
_entity_poly.pdbx_seq_one_letter_code
_entity_poly.pdbx_strand_id
1 'polypeptide(L)'
;MICEFIDQLRSEGHAVESICRGLRRAGLQIAARTYREWTSPQRVVAARTVSDAEVEDTVRKLVWQPDGQGRRKMQPAGLYGRRKMLAEVHRAGLTTASPGAVDRVMRTLGLSGVLRSKKVYTTSSDPDGVRAPDLVDRNFTSDRPDRLWVADFT
;
A
#
# COMPACT_ATOMS: atom_id res chain seq x y z
N MET A 1 -12.81 18.69 2.47
CA MET A 1 -13.39 19.14 1.19
C MET A 1 -14.90 18.91 1.08
N ILE A 2 -15.43 17.68 0.93
CA ILE A 2 -16.89 17.51 0.71
C ILE A 2 -17.73 17.62 1.99
N CYS A 3 -17.28 17.06 3.12
CA CYS A 3 -18.02 17.22 4.39
C CYS A 3 -18.06 18.70 4.81
N GLU A 4 -16.94 19.41 4.70
CA GLU A 4 -16.85 20.86 4.96
C GLU A 4 -17.81 21.67 4.07
N PHE A 5 -17.93 21.33 2.79
CA PHE A 5 -18.90 21.97 1.89
C PHE A 5 -20.36 21.75 2.37
N ILE A 6 -20.69 20.53 2.81
CA ILE A 6 -22.01 20.24 3.36
C ILE A 6 -22.23 20.99 4.68
N ASP A 7 -21.21 21.08 5.55
CA ASP A 7 -21.26 21.82 6.80
C ASP A 7 -21.47 23.33 6.56
N GLN A 8 -20.80 23.89 5.55
CA GLN A 8 -20.95 25.29 5.15
C GLN A 8 -22.38 25.59 4.67
N LEU A 9 -22.90 24.83 3.71
CA LEU A 9 -24.27 25.05 3.24
C LEU A 9 -25.32 24.79 4.34
N ARG A 10 -25.03 23.89 5.28
CA ARG A 10 -25.88 23.68 6.45
C ARG A 10 -25.88 24.89 7.38
N SER A 11 -24.73 25.56 7.57
CA SER A 11 -24.65 26.78 8.38
C SER A 11 -25.40 27.96 7.75
N GLU A 12 -25.50 27.97 6.42
CA GLU A 12 -26.31 28.90 5.62
C GLU A 12 -27.82 28.54 5.64
N GLY A 13 -28.22 27.46 6.32
CA GLY A 13 -29.62 27.07 6.52
C GLY A 13 -30.16 26.05 5.51
N HIS A 14 -29.32 25.50 4.62
CA HIS A 14 -29.76 24.48 3.68
C HIS A 14 -29.87 23.10 4.34
N ALA A 15 -30.98 22.40 4.07
CA ALA A 15 -31.16 21.03 4.52
C ALA A 15 -30.15 20.08 3.84
N VAL A 16 -29.56 19.17 4.63
CA VAL A 16 -28.56 18.19 4.16
C VAL A 16 -29.05 17.38 2.96
N GLU A 17 -30.32 16.97 2.96
CA GLU A 17 -30.94 16.24 1.86
C GLU A 17 -30.95 17.04 0.55
N SER A 18 -31.18 18.35 0.61
CA SER A 18 -31.14 19.24 -0.55
C SER A 18 -29.73 19.41 -1.08
N ILE A 19 -28.75 19.56 -0.17
CA ILE A 19 -27.33 19.66 -0.50
C ILE A 19 -26.86 18.37 -1.20
N CYS A 20 -27.10 17.20 -0.60
CA CYS A 20 -26.73 15.90 -1.18
C CYS A 20 -27.42 15.66 -2.54
N ARG A 21 -28.65 16.14 -2.73
CA ARG A 21 -29.35 16.08 -4.02
C ARG A 21 -28.64 16.93 -5.09
N GLY A 22 -28.18 18.12 -4.73
CA GLY A 22 -27.37 18.98 -5.61
C GLY A 22 -26.04 18.32 -5.98
N LEU A 23 -25.31 17.79 -4.98
CA LEU A 23 -24.06 17.06 -5.18
C LEU A 23 -24.24 15.85 -6.13
N ARG A 24 -25.36 15.13 -6.01
CA ARG A 24 -25.66 13.99 -6.90
C ARG A 24 -25.82 14.41 -8.36
N ARG A 25 -26.42 15.58 -8.63
CA ARG A 25 -26.51 16.14 -9.99
C ARG A 25 -25.15 16.56 -10.55
N ALA A 26 -24.22 16.95 -9.67
CA ALA A 26 -22.83 17.22 -10.01
C ALA A 26 -21.95 15.95 -10.13
N GLY A 27 -22.55 14.75 -10.07
CA GLY A 27 -21.84 13.47 -10.19
C GLY A 27 -21.28 12.91 -8.88
N LEU A 28 -21.49 13.56 -7.74
CA LEU A 28 -21.00 13.10 -6.43
C LEU A 28 -22.09 12.30 -5.70
N GLN A 29 -21.89 10.99 -5.58
CA GLN A 29 -22.86 10.10 -4.93
C GLN A 29 -22.63 10.02 -3.41
N ILE A 30 -23.26 10.92 -2.66
CA ILE A 30 -23.21 10.93 -1.19
C ILE A 30 -24.63 10.94 -0.64
N ALA A 31 -24.92 10.01 0.26
CA ALA A 31 -26.19 9.97 0.97
C ALA A 31 -26.16 10.83 2.24
N ALA A 32 -27.26 11.50 2.55
CA ALA A 32 -27.40 12.30 3.77
C ALA A 32 -27.16 11.46 5.05
N ARG A 33 -27.58 10.18 5.03
CA ARG A 33 -27.31 9.23 6.11
C ARG A 33 -25.80 9.02 6.33
N THR A 34 -25.05 8.81 5.26
CA THR A 34 -23.59 8.61 5.31
C THR A 34 -22.89 9.84 5.89
N TYR A 35 -23.30 11.05 5.47
CA TYR A 35 -22.78 12.28 6.05
C TYR A 35 -23.12 12.38 7.55
N ARG A 36 -24.38 12.14 7.94
CA ARG A 36 -24.80 12.20 9.36
C ARG A 36 -24.07 11.18 10.23
N GLU A 37 -23.90 9.96 9.75
CA GLU A 37 -23.11 8.92 10.42
C GLU A 37 -21.64 9.37 10.52
N TRP A 38 -21.08 9.96 9.46
CA TRP A 38 -19.70 10.47 9.45
C TRP A 38 -19.47 11.61 10.44
N THR A 39 -20.43 12.55 10.57
CA THR A 39 -20.38 13.69 11.48
C THR A 39 -20.95 13.40 12.87
N SER A 40 -21.40 12.18 13.13
CA SER A 40 -21.97 11.80 14.42
C SER A 40 -20.91 11.95 15.51
N PRO A 41 -21.22 12.61 16.64
CA PRO A 41 -20.27 12.73 17.76
C PRO A 41 -19.97 11.40 18.43
N GLN A 42 -20.81 10.38 18.23
CA GLN A 42 -20.60 9.01 18.72
C GLN A 42 -19.68 8.19 17.81
N ARG A 43 -19.33 8.71 16.62
CA ARG A 43 -18.47 7.98 15.69
C ARG A 43 -17.04 7.94 16.21
N VAL A 44 -16.58 6.73 16.50
CA VAL A 44 -15.19 6.46 16.86
C VAL A 44 -14.42 6.07 15.59
N VAL A 45 -13.27 6.71 15.36
CA VAL A 45 -12.35 6.28 14.31
C VAL A 45 -11.86 4.88 14.64
N ALA A 46 -11.86 3.96 13.67
CA ALA A 46 -11.39 2.60 13.89
C ALA A 46 -9.98 2.61 14.51
N ALA A 47 -9.78 1.85 15.59
CA ALA A 47 -8.52 1.82 16.33
C ALA A 47 -7.30 1.55 15.43
N ARG A 48 -7.48 0.72 14.40
CA ARG A 48 -6.46 0.44 13.39
C ARG A 48 -6.06 1.67 12.58
N THR A 49 -7.01 2.52 12.19
CA THR A 49 -6.73 3.76 11.44
C THR A 49 -5.91 4.72 12.29
N VAL A 50 -6.23 4.82 13.58
CA VAL A 50 -5.46 5.63 14.54
C VAL A 50 -4.04 5.07 14.68
N SER A 51 -3.91 3.76 14.92
CA SER A 51 -2.61 3.10 15.05
C SER A 51 -1.75 3.22 13.79
N ASP A 52 -2.33 3.03 12.60
CA ASP A 52 -1.59 3.19 11.33
C ASP A 52 -1.13 4.64 11.14
N ALA A 53 -1.94 5.64 11.54
CA ALA A 53 -1.56 7.06 11.47
C ALA A 53 -0.41 7.42 12.44
N GLU A 54 -0.44 6.91 13.67
CA GLU A 54 0.64 7.09 14.66
C GLU A 54 1.97 6.47 14.18
N VAL A 55 1.89 5.26 13.62
CA VAL A 55 3.05 4.59 13.03
C VAL A 55 3.54 5.35 11.79
N GLU A 56 2.65 5.87 10.95
CA GLU A 56 3.01 6.66 9.79
C GLU A 56 3.76 7.94 10.15
N ASP A 57 3.26 8.70 11.12
CA ASP A 57 3.92 9.91 11.61
C ASP A 57 5.32 9.60 12.17
N THR A 58 5.42 8.53 12.97
CA THR A 58 6.70 8.07 13.54
C THR A 58 7.69 7.68 12.44
N VAL A 59 7.27 6.87 11.46
CA VAL A 59 8.13 6.44 10.34
C VAL A 59 8.54 7.63 9.48
N ARG A 60 7.65 8.59 9.20
CA ARG A 60 7.99 9.79 8.44
C ARG A 60 9.09 10.61 9.12
N LYS A 61 9.01 10.82 10.44
CA LYS A 61 10.01 11.53 11.23
C LYS A 61 11.36 10.80 11.28
N LEU A 62 11.33 9.47 11.38
CA LEU A 62 12.55 8.65 11.36
C LEU A 62 13.24 8.67 10.00
N VAL A 63 12.47 8.60 8.91
CA VAL A 63 13.00 8.43 7.56
C VAL A 63 13.39 9.76 6.91
N TRP A 64 12.67 10.85 7.18
CA TRP A 64 12.89 12.14 6.53
C TRP A 64 13.16 13.22 7.56
N GLN A 65 14.37 13.79 7.53
CA GLN A 65 14.71 14.96 8.33
C GLN A 65 15.31 16.05 7.43
N PRO A 66 15.16 17.33 7.79
CA PRO A 66 15.81 18.42 7.06
C PRO A 66 17.33 18.30 7.13
N ASP A 67 18.02 18.58 6.04
CA ASP A 67 19.46 18.81 6.06
C ASP A 67 19.80 20.21 6.59
N GLY A 68 21.10 20.54 6.65
CA GLY A 68 21.56 21.87 7.09
C GLY A 68 21.08 23.04 6.20
N GLN A 69 20.46 22.76 5.05
CA GLN A 69 19.87 23.73 4.13
C GLN A 69 18.33 23.68 4.13
N GLY A 70 17.72 22.90 5.05
CA GLY A 70 16.27 22.76 5.17
C GLY A 70 15.62 21.83 4.14
N ARG A 71 16.40 21.15 3.28
CA ARG A 71 15.85 20.21 2.30
C ARG A 71 15.58 18.87 2.96
N ARG A 72 14.47 18.22 2.60
CA ARG A 72 14.16 16.87 3.11
C ARG A 72 15.21 15.87 2.62
N LYS A 73 15.94 15.27 3.56
CA LYS A 73 16.96 14.25 3.31
C LYS A 73 16.55 12.93 3.95
N MET A 74 16.72 11.84 3.19
CA MET A 74 16.44 10.49 3.70
C MET A 74 17.54 10.06 4.66
N GLN A 75 17.11 9.58 5.83
CA GLN A 75 17.98 9.04 6.86
C GLN A 75 18.26 7.55 6.63
N PRO A 76 19.28 6.96 7.28
CA PRO A 76 19.57 5.53 7.15
C PRO A 76 18.38 4.61 7.48
N ALA A 77 17.47 5.06 8.35
CA ALA A 77 16.24 4.34 8.66
C ALA A 77 15.35 4.09 7.41
N GLY A 78 15.44 4.95 6.38
CA GLY A 78 14.76 4.76 5.10
C GLY A 78 15.20 3.51 4.33
N LEU A 79 16.36 2.94 4.67
CA LEU A 79 16.88 1.71 4.08
C LEU A 79 16.40 0.45 4.83
N TYR A 80 15.71 0.60 5.95
CA TYR A 80 15.31 -0.51 6.81
C TYR A 80 14.13 -1.27 6.21
N GLY A 81 14.22 -2.60 6.25
CA GLY A 81 13.05 -3.46 6.05
C GLY A 81 12.15 -3.48 7.29
N ARG A 82 10.93 -4.01 7.12
CA ARG A 82 9.88 -4.07 8.17
C ARG A 82 10.37 -4.45 9.57
N ARG A 83 11.19 -5.49 9.71
CA ARG A 83 11.69 -5.94 11.02
C ARG A 83 12.58 -4.90 11.70
N LYS A 84 13.50 -4.27 10.97
CA LYS A 84 14.38 -3.22 11.49
C LYS A 84 13.59 -1.94 11.76
N MET A 85 12.65 -1.60 10.88
CA MET A 85 11.77 -0.45 11.06
C MET A 85 10.90 -0.60 12.31
N LEU A 86 10.32 -1.78 12.56
CA LEU A 86 9.55 -2.04 13.78
C LEU A 86 10.39 -1.79 15.04
N ALA A 87 11.61 -2.32 15.09
CA ALA A 87 12.51 -2.09 16.22
C ALA A 87 12.90 -0.61 16.37
N GLU A 88 13.01 0.13 15.27
CA GLU A 88 13.31 1.57 15.28
C GLU A 88 12.10 2.39 15.78
N VAL A 89 10.89 2.05 15.34
CA VAL A 89 9.63 2.66 15.80
C VAL A 89 9.44 2.42 17.31
N HIS A 90 9.75 1.21 17.79
CA HIS A 90 9.73 0.91 19.22
C HIS A 90 10.78 1.72 19.99
N ARG A 91 12.00 1.85 19.46
CA ARG A 91 13.05 2.70 20.04
C ARG A 91 12.70 4.19 20.05
N ALA A 92 11.89 4.64 19.10
CA ALA A 92 11.36 5.99 19.06
C ALA A 92 10.20 6.25 20.05
N GLY A 93 9.80 5.23 20.82
CA GLY A 93 8.82 5.35 21.90
C GLY A 93 7.44 4.76 21.59
N LEU A 94 7.15 4.35 20.35
CA LEU A 94 5.85 3.77 19.98
C LEU A 94 5.87 2.24 20.15
N THR A 95 5.97 1.77 21.39
CA THR A 95 6.09 0.33 21.72
C THR A 95 4.85 -0.50 21.39
N THR A 96 3.68 0.15 21.27
CA THR A 96 2.41 -0.48 20.89
C THR A 96 2.31 -0.78 19.39
N ALA A 97 3.24 -0.30 18.56
CA ALA A 97 3.23 -0.52 17.13
C ALA A 97 3.29 -2.01 16.80
N SER A 98 2.30 -2.48 16.03
CA SER A 98 2.28 -3.87 15.57
C SER A 98 3.15 -4.06 14.32
N PRO A 99 3.72 -5.26 14.09
CA PRO A 99 4.45 -5.57 12.86
C PRO A 99 3.62 -5.35 11.59
N GLY A 100 2.29 -5.56 11.66
CA GLY A 100 1.38 -5.38 10.54
C GLY A 100 1.07 -3.90 10.24
N ALA A 101 1.00 -3.04 11.26
CA ALA A 101 0.87 -1.59 11.06
C ALA A 101 2.10 -1.04 10.34
N VAL A 102 3.31 -1.41 10.81
CA VAL A 102 4.56 -1.02 10.16
C VAL A 102 4.63 -1.48 8.71
N ASP A 103 4.23 -2.73 8.40
CA ASP A 103 4.20 -3.24 7.02
C ASP A 103 3.32 -2.39 6.09
N ARG A 104 2.10 -2.07 6.55
CA ARG A 104 1.15 -1.29 5.77
C ARG A 104 1.65 0.13 5.56
N VAL A 105 2.12 0.78 6.62
CA VAL A 105 2.67 2.12 6.55
C VAL A 105 3.86 2.18 5.59
N MET A 106 4.80 1.23 5.69
CA MET A 106 5.92 1.17 4.77
C MET A 106 5.46 1.04 3.32
N ARG A 107 4.44 0.19 3.04
CA ARG A 107 3.84 0.05 1.71
C ARG A 107 3.18 1.36 1.23
N THR A 108 2.40 2.02 2.09
CA THR A 108 1.77 3.32 1.80
C THR A 108 2.80 4.40 1.49
N LEU A 109 3.94 4.39 2.19
CA LEU A 109 5.03 5.34 2.00
C LEU A 109 6.00 4.97 0.87
N GLY A 110 5.80 3.83 0.19
CA GLY A 110 6.71 3.33 -0.83
C GLY A 110 8.09 2.92 -0.30
N LEU A 111 8.20 2.63 1.00
CA LEU A 111 9.45 2.24 1.64
C LEU A 111 9.64 0.72 1.57
N SER A 112 10.83 0.30 1.19
CA SER A 112 11.24 -1.11 1.21
C SER A 112 12.66 -1.23 1.73
N GLY A 113 12.93 -2.31 2.44
CA GLY A 113 14.27 -2.57 2.96
C GLY A 113 15.25 -2.82 1.82
N VAL A 114 16.40 -2.17 1.85
CA VAL A 114 17.45 -2.41 0.85
C VAL A 114 18.09 -3.77 1.09
N LEU A 115 18.08 -4.60 0.05
CA LEU A 115 18.80 -5.87 0.00
C LEU A 115 20.12 -5.64 -0.72
N ARG A 116 21.23 -6.19 -0.20
CA ARG A 116 22.55 -6.14 -0.87
C ARG A 116 22.64 -7.08 -2.08
N SER A 117 21.64 -7.93 -2.30
CA SER A 117 21.56 -8.77 -3.47
C SER A 117 20.96 -7.99 -4.64
N LYS A 118 21.65 -8.03 -5.80
CA LYS A 118 20.94 -7.81 -7.07
C LYS A 118 19.81 -8.84 -7.13
N LYS A 119 18.61 -8.42 -7.52
CA LYS A 119 17.58 -9.36 -7.93
C LYS A 119 18.18 -10.18 -9.08
N VAL A 120 18.49 -11.45 -8.80
CA VAL A 120 19.05 -12.35 -9.79
C VAL A 120 17.91 -12.67 -10.75
N TYR A 121 17.96 -12.08 -11.93
CA TYR A 121 17.17 -12.55 -13.05
C TYR A 121 17.98 -13.70 -13.66
N THR A 122 17.57 -14.93 -13.36
CA THR A 122 18.18 -16.12 -13.97
C THR A 122 17.89 -16.18 -15.46
N THR A 123 16.71 -15.69 -15.87
CA THR A 123 16.19 -15.79 -17.22
C THR A 123 15.47 -14.50 -17.59
N SER A 124 15.85 -13.87 -18.70
CA SER A 124 15.03 -12.86 -19.38
C SER A 124 14.28 -13.60 -20.47
N SER A 125 12.95 -13.73 -20.36
CA SER A 125 12.14 -14.35 -21.40
C SER A 125 12.23 -13.49 -22.67
N ASP A 126 12.72 -14.07 -23.76
CA ASP A 126 12.66 -13.50 -25.09
C ASP A 126 11.53 -14.21 -25.85
N PRO A 127 10.36 -13.56 -26.06
CA PRO A 127 9.26 -14.13 -26.79
C PRO A 127 9.65 -14.57 -28.21
N ASP A 128 10.59 -13.84 -28.81
CA ASP A 128 11.07 -14.01 -30.19
C ASP A 128 12.38 -14.84 -30.26
N GLY A 129 12.87 -15.31 -29.12
CA GLY A 129 14.05 -16.15 -29.04
C GLY A 129 13.85 -17.48 -29.77
N VAL A 130 14.90 -17.98 -30.41
CA VAL A 130 14.87 -19.29 -31.09
C VAL A 130 14.58 -20.38 -30.06
N ARG A 131 13.39 -20.98 -30.15
CA ARG A 131 12.98 -22.09 -29.29
C ARG A 131 13.45 -23.41 -29.89
N ALA A 132 13.87 -24.33 -29.03
CA ALA A 132 14.06 -25.71 -29.47
C ALA A 132 12.73 -26.23 -30.05
N PRO A 133 12.77 -26.95 -31.19
CA PRO A 133 11.56 -27.52 -31.77
C PRO A 133 10.95 -28.51 -30.80
N ASP A 134 9.61 -28.50 -30.70
CA ASP A 134 8.87 -29.51 -29.96
C ASP A 134 8.90 -30.82 -30.77
N LEU A 135 9.79 -31.73 -30.41
CA LEU A 135 9.98 -32.98 -31.15
C LEU A 135 8.83 -33.99 -30.97
N VAL A 136 7.92 -33.72 -30.04
CA VAL A 136 6.84 -34.65 -29.67
C VAL A 136 5.46 -34.03 -29.76
N ASP A 137 5.33 -32.80 -30.27
CA ASP A 137 4.06 -32.08 -30.40
C ASP A 137 3.21 -32.11 -29.12
N ARG A 138 3.85 -31.95 -27.97
CA ARG A 138 3.26 -32.09 -26.61
C ARG A 138 2.56 -33.42 -26.32
N ASN A 139 2.89 -34.49 -27.06
CA ASN A 139 2.49 -35.85 -26.73
C ASN A 139 3.54 -36.51 -25.82
N PHE A 140 3.26 -36.55 -24.52
CA PHE A 140 4.14 -37.16 -23.53
C PHE A 140 3.82 -38.63 -23.24
N THR A 141 2.88 -39.23 -23.97
CA THR A 141 2.52 -40.64 -23.81
C THR A 141 3.59 -41.54 -24.45
N SER A 142 4.05 -42.54 -23.68
CA SER A 142 4.98 -43.57 -24.15
C SER A 142 4.45 -44.96 -23.83
N ASP A 143 4.67 -45.92 -24.73
CA ASP A 143 4.24 -47.32 -24.60
C ASP A 143 5.21 -48.18 -23.78
N ARG A 144 6.43 -47.69 -23.53
CA ARG A 144 7.44 -48.35 -22.69
C ARG A 144 8.37 -47.35 -22.00
N PRO A 145 9.01 -47.74 -20.89
CA PRO A 145 10.05 -46.95 -20.25
C PRO A 145 11.21 -46.64 -21.22
N ASP A 146 11.93 -45.56 -20.95
CA ASP A 146 13.16 -45.19 -21.67
C ASP A 146 12.99 -44.92 -23.18
N ARG A 147 11.78 -44.57 -23.62
CA ARG A 147 11.49 -44.20 -25.01
C ARG A 147 11.31 -42.70 -25.22
N LEU A 148 10.90 -41.96 -24.19
CA LEU A 148 10.68 -40.52 -24.24
C LEU A 148 11.30 -39.88 -23.00
N TRP A 149 12.17 -38.90 -23.22
CA TRP A 149 12.88 -38.14 -22.18
C TRP A 149 12.42 -36.69 -22.25
N VAL A 150 11.93 -36.16 -21.13
CA VAL A 150 11.52 -34.75 -21.01
C VAL A 150 12.47 -34.06 -20.04
N ALA A 151 13.00 -32.91 -20.45
CA ALA A 151 13.68 -31.99 -19.57
C ALA A 151 12.88 -30.69 -19.53
N ASP A 152 12.55 -30.22 -18.33
CA ASP A 152 11.99 -28.89 -18.13
C ASP A 152 13.11 -27.93 -17.74
N PHE A 153 13.12 -26.74 -18.33
CA PHE A 153 14.00 -25.66 -17.97
C PHE A 153 13.13 -24.50 -17.48
N THR A 154 13.19 -24.22 -16.17
CA THR A 154 12.51 -23.07 -15.54
C THR A 154 13.42 -21.84 -15.47
#